data_AF-A0A9Q4JEJ1-F1
#
_entry.id   AF-A0A9Q4JEJ1-F1
#
_cell.length_a   1.000
_cell.length_b   1.000
_cell.length_c   1.000
_cell.angle_alpha   90.00
_cell.angle_beta   90.00
_cell.angle_gamma   90.00
#
_symmetry.space_group_name_H-M   'P 1'
#
loop_
_entity.id
_entity.type
_entity.pdbx_description
1 polymer ?
#
loop_
_entity_poly.entity_id
_entity_poly.type
_entity_poly.pdbx_seq_one_letter_code
_entity_poly.pdbx_strand_id
1 'polypeptide(L)'
;MKHFKIITMGILASILGLLGCGYGNKRATQSESINPYIPVAAQITMDKLPGVLKNVQAGRTEYDFTGICANGVDCIYFMQDNGKFYIDFEAMSKDQLPYLDSLKQFAKEHNYPIIETTYNNTPIDYDHVKYAPVLSLKVNTDIDNIVHVGKLIEQTIFKNNDQTIYDIVP
;
A
#
# COMPACT_ATOMS: atom_id res chain seq x y z
N MET A 1 -11.57 -26.75 0.72
CA MET A 1 -10.61 -26.28 -0.31
C MET A 1 -11.06 -24.91 -0.77
N LYS A 2 -10.47 -23.84 -0.24
CA LYS A 2 -10.83 -22.46 -0.59
C LYS A 2 -10.01 -22.06 -1.82
N HIS A 3 -10.70 -21.57 -2.85
CA HIS A 3 -10.12 -21.10 -4.10
C HIS A 3 -9.19 -19.90 -3.84
N PHE A 4 -7.89 -20.07 -4.06
CA PHE A 4 -6.99 -18.96 -4.28
C PHE A 4 -7.29 -18.37 -5.66
N LYS A 5 -7.87 -17.18 -5.70
CA LYS A 5 -7.94 -16.39 -6.94
C LYS A 5 -6.65 -15.58 -7.03
N ILE A 6 -5.77 -16.00 -7.92
CA ILE A 6 -4.61 -15.21 -8.35
C ILE A 6 -5.16 -14.15 -9.31
N ILE A 7 -5.16 -12.89 -8.88
CA ILE A 7 -5.48 -11.76 -9.76
C ILE A 7 -4.14 -11.18 -10.21
N THR A 8 -3.79 -11.46 -11.46
CA THR A 8 -2.68 -10.83 -12.17
C THR A 8 -3.04 -9.37 -12.43
N MET A 9 -2.22 -8.43 -11.92
CA MET A 9 -2.31 -7.02 -12.31
C MET A 9 -1.91 -6.89 -13.79
N GLY A 10 -2.92 -6.86 -14.66
CA GLY A 10 -2.76 -6.62 -16.09
C GLY A 10 -2.79 -5.13 -16.40
N ILE A 11 -1.69 -4.64 -16.97
CA ILE A 11 -1.54 -3.29 -17.53
C ILE A 11 -2.63 -3.06 -18.60
N LEU A 12 -3.53 -2.10 -18.36
CA LEU A 12 -4.50 -1.62 -19.34
C LEU A 12 -3.79 -0.79 -20.41
N ALA A 13 -3.29 -1.45 -21.45
CA ALA A 13 -2.87 -0.79 -22.69
C ALA A 13 -4.12 -0.42 -23.50
N SER A 14 -4.56 0.83 -23.37
CA SER A 14 -5.63 1.43 -24.17
C SER A 14 -5.16 1.69 -25.60
N ILE A 15 -5.40 0.73 -26.49
CA ILE A 15 -5.22 0.94 -27.93
C ILE A 15 -6.51 1.59 -28.46
N LEU A 16 -6.47 2.90 -28.61
CA LEU A 16 -7.52 3.71 -29.24
C LEU A 16 -7.63 3.33 -30.73
N GLY A 17 -8.75 2.71 -31.10
CA GLY A 17 -9.09 2.44 -32.50
C GLY A 17 -9.41 3.75 -33.24
N LEU A 18 -8.57 4.11 -34.21
CA LEU A 18 -8.85 5.13 -35.21
C LEU A 18 -9.69 4.54 -36.34
N LEU A 19 -11.00 4.79 -36.35
CA LEU A 19 -11.83 4.74 -37.56
C LEU A 19 -12.99 5.74 -37.45
N GLY A 20 -13.09 6.66 -38.41
CA GLY A 20 -14.31 7.45 -38.63
C GLY A 20 -14.12 8.84 -39.25
N CYS A 21 -13.81 8.91 -40.54
CA CYS A 21 -14.12 10.10 -41.34
C CYS A 21 -15.64 10.12 -41.63
N GLY A 22 -16.33 11.18 -41.23
CA GLY A 22 -17.74 11.38 -41.53
C GLY A 22 -18.16 12.84 -41.34
N TYR A 23 -18.40 13.54 -42.45
CA TYR A 23 -18.92 14.90 -42.52
C TYR A 23 -20.28 15.04 -41.80
N GLY A 24 -20.42 16.01 -40.90
CA GLY A 24 -21.68 16.30 -40.21
C GLY A 24 -21.62 17.56 -39.35
N ASN A 25 -22.15 18.66 -39.89
CA ASN A 25 -22.20 19.99 -39.30
C ASN A 25 -23.11 20.01 -38.04
N LYS A 26 -22.56 20.11 -36.82
CA LYS A 26 -23.32 20.43 -35.59
C LYS A 26 -22.47 21.22 -34.59
N ARG A 27 -22.96 22.43 -34.31
CA ARG A 27 -22.83 23.29 -33.10
C ARG A 27 -21.57 23.12 -32.25
N ALA A 28 -20.81 24.21 -32.14
CA ALA A 28 -19.80 24.43 -31.12
C ALA A 28 -20.39 24.22 -29.73
N THR A 29 -20.17 23.03 -29.18
CA THR A 29 -20.34 22.75 -27.75
C THR A 29 -19.17 23.40 -27.04
N GLN A 30 -19.49 24.22 -26.04
CA GLN A 30 -18.50 24.78 -25.11
C GLN A 30 -17.59 23.64 -24.62
N SER A 31 -16.29 23.86 -24.71
CA SER A 31 -15.30 22.98 -24.10
C SER A 31 -15.46 23.07 -22.59
N GLU A 32 -16.34 22.24 -22.02
CA GLU A 32 -16.18 21.82 -20.64
C GLU A 32 -14.85 21.07 -20.59
N SER A 33 -13.84 21.75 -20.06
CA SER A 33 -12.60 21.12 -19.66
C SER A 33 -12.97 19.98 -18.72
N ILE A 34 -12.89 18.75 -19.21
CA ILE A 34 -12.91 17.55 -18.38
C ILE A 34 -11.70 17.72 -17.46
N ASN A 35 -11.93 18.20 -16.24
CA ASN A 35 -10.95 18.10 -15.19
C ASN A 35 -10.80 16.59 -14.97
N PRO A 36 -9.65 15.96 -15.33
CA PRO A 36 -9.48 14.57 -15.02
C PRO A 36 -9.57 14.49 -13.49
N TYR A 37 -10.62 13.84 -12.98
CA TYR A 37 -10.73 13.52 -11.57
C TYR A 37 -9.56 12.57 -11.28
N ILE A 38 -8.42 13.14 -10.91
CA ILE A 38 -7.31 12.40 -10.36
C ILE A 38 -7.83 11.94 -9.01
N PRO A 39 -8.00 10.63 -8.77
CA PRO A 39 -8.36 10.16 -7.46
C PRO A 39 -7.19 10.55 -6.54
N VAL A 40 -7.40 11.58 -5.73
CA VAL A 40 -6.43 11.95 -4.70
C VAL A 40 -6.50 10.85 -3.65
N ALA A 41 -5.37 10.21 -3.34
CA ALA A 41 -5.28 9.25 -2.25
C ALA A 41 -5.82 9.92 -0.97
N ALA A 42 -6.63 9.20 -0.20
CA ALA A 42 -7.11 9.75 1.05
C ALA A 42 -5.92 10.00 1.97
N GLN A 43 -5.78 11.22 2.49
CA GLN A 43 -4.70 11.60 3.39
C GLN A 43 -5.15 11.57 4.83
N ILE A 44 -4.31 11.01 5.70
CA ILE A 44 -4.59 10.89 7.13
C ILE A 44 -3.37 11.22 7.99
N THR A 45 -3.64 11.63 9.21
CA THR A 45 -2.70 11.51 10.33
C THR A 45 -2.91 10.18 11.06
N MET A 46 -1.91 9.72 11.81
CA MET A 46 -1.91 8.42 12.48
C MET A 46 -3.14 8.18 13.39
N ASP A 47 -3.71 9.23 13.99
CA ASP A 47 -4.92 9.13 14.83
C ASP A 47 -6.18 8.71 14.06
N LYS A 48 -6.20 8.82 12.73
CA LYS A 48 -7.32 8.38 11.89
C LYS A 48 -7.19 6.94 11.39
N LEU A 49 -5.99 6.35 11.47
CA LEU A 49 -5.74 4.98 11.02
C LEU A 49 -6.68 3.94 11.65
N PRO A 50 -7.05 3.99 12.95
CA PRO A 50 -8.03 3.05 13.51
C PRO A 50 -9.37 3.04 12.76
N GLY A 51 -9.83 4.19 12.25
CA GLY A 51 -11.05 4.29 11.47
C GLY A 51 -10.93 3.58 10.11
N VAL A 52 -9.76 3.71 9.46
CA VAL A 52 -9.46 3.03 8.20
C VAL A 52 -9.42 1.52 8.41
N LEU A 53 -8.69 1.03 9.42
CA LEU A 53 -8.59 -0.40 9.72
C LEU A 53 -9.93 -1.02 10.12
N LYS A 54 -10.84 -0.27 10.76
CA LYS A 54 -12.22 -0.74 11.01
C LYS A 54 -12.99 -0.98 9.72
N ASN A 55 -12.76 -0.20 8.67
CA ASN A 55 -13.40 -0.42 7.37
C ASN A 55 -12.82 -1.64 6.66
N VAL A 56 -11.50 -1.85 6.75
CA VAL A 56 -10.84 -3.08 6.26
C VAL A 56 -11.41 -4.30 6.99
N GLN A 57 -11.44 -4.27 8.33
CA GLN A 57 -11.97 -5.35 9.17
C GLN A 57 -13.43 -5.70 8.86
N ALA A 58 -14.24 -4.71 8.51
CA ALA A 58 -15.64 -4.87 8.16
C ALA A 58 -15.87 -5.28 6.68
N GLY A 59 -14.82 -5.48 5.88
CA GLY A 59 -14.93 -5.83 4.46
C GLY A 59 -15.53 -4.71 3.61
N ARG A 60 -15.32 -3.45 3.98
CA ARG A 60 -15.85 -2.26 3.28
C ARG A 60 -14.86 -1.65 2.29
N THR A 61 -13.67 -2.22 2.18
CA THR A 61 -12.61 -1.85 1.23
C THR A 61 -12.51 -2.89 0.14
N GLU A 62 -11.88 -2.54 -0.99
CA GLU A 62 -11.63 -3.48 -2.10
C GLU A 62 -10.72 -4.63 -1.67
N TYR A 63 -9.72 -4.30 -0.85
CA TYR A 63 -8.72 -5.23 -0.35
C TYR A 63 -8.93 -5.53 1.14
N ASP A 64 -8.46 -6.68 1.59
CA ASP A 64 -8.37 -7.08 3.01
C ASP A 64 -7.13 -6.50 3.71
N PHE A 65 -6.58 -5.42 3.17
CA PHE A 65 -5.48 -4.69 3.73
C PHE A 65 -5.52 -3.21 3.29
N THR A 66 -4.64 -2.42 3.88
CA THR A 66 -4.37 -1.04 3.47
C THR A 66 -2.97 -0.67 3.93
N GLY A 67 -2.27 0.20 3.20
CA GLY A 67 -1.03 0.80 3.64
C GLY A 67 -1.15 2.28 3.96
N ILE A 68 -0.14 2.76 4.68
CA ILE A 68 0.13 4.19 4.85
C ILE A 68 1.49 4.48 4.24
N CYS A 69 1.66 5.63 3.58
CA CYS A 69 2.95 6.07 3.06
C CYS A 69 3.06 7.59 3.08
N ALA A 70 4.22 8.16 3.46
CA ALA A 70 4.39 9.62 3.56
C ALA A 70 5.53 10.15 2.69
N ASN A 71 6.67 9.46 2.68
CA ASN A 71 7.89 9.90 2.00
C ASN A 71 8.29 8.98 0.83
N GLY A 72 7.38 8.11 0.38
CA GLY A 72 7.56 7.21 -0.76
C GLY A 72 8.42 5.96 -0.49
N VAL A 73 9.18 5.95 0.60
CA VAL A 73 10.04 4.82 1.01
C VAL A 73 9.61 4.17 2.33
N ASP A 74 8.72 4.83 3.07
CA ASP A 74 8.26 4.47 4.41
C ASP A 74 6.89 3.76 4.40
N CYS A 75 6.51 3.16 3.27
CA CYS A 75 5.20 2.55 3.17
C CYS A 75 5.13 1.25 4.01
N ILE A 76 4.17 1.15 4.93
CA ILE A 76 3.85 -0.09 5.65
C ILE A 76 2.39 -0.51 5.40
N TYR A 77 2.16 -1.81 5.28
CA TYR A 77 0.86 -2.38 4.94
C TYR A 77 0.27 -3.16 6.12
N PHE A 78 -0.95 -2.78 6.51
CA PHE A 78 -1.73 -3.43 7.56
C PHE A 78 -2.60 -4.52 6.95
N MET A 79 -2.09 -5.74 7.02
CA MET A 79 -2.72 -6.91 6.43
C MET A 79 -3.69 -7.55 7.43
N GLN A 80 -4.92 -7.86 7.00
CA GLN A 80 -5.89 -8.56 7.84
C GLN A 80 -5.89 -10.06 7.54
N ASP A 81 -5.89 -10.88 8.59
CA ASP A 81 -6.25 -12.30 8.51
C ASP A 81 -7.08 -12.69 9.74
N ASN A 82 -8.24 -13.30 9.50
CA ASN A 82 -9.17 -13.77 10.55
C ASN A 82 -9.49 -12.71 11.63
N GLY A 83 -9.59 -11.43 11.23
CA GLY A 83 -9.91 -10.32 12.13
C GLY A 83 -8.74 -9.83 13.00
N LYS A 84 -7.53 -10.35 12.77
CA LYS A 84 -6.28 -9.87 13.34
C LYS A 84 -5.42 -9.23 12.27
N PHE A 85 -4.50 -8.37 12.69
CA PHE A 85 -3.62 -7.62 11.80
C PHE A 85 -2.15 -7.98 11.99
N TYR A 86 -1.41 -7.89 10.90
CA TYR A 86 0.05 -7.94 10.81
C TYR A 86 0.55 -6.82 9.88
N ILE A 87 1.86 -6.54 9.90
CA ILE A 87 2.46 -5.47 9.11
C ILE A 87 3.41 -6.06 8.07
N ASP A 88 3.23 -5.70 6.82
CA ASP A 88 4.15 -6.04 5.73
C ASP A 88 4.90 -4.78 5.27
N PHE A 89 6.17 -4.96 4.93
CA PHE A 89 7.02 -3.96 4.28
C PHE A 89 7.66 -4.59 3.05
N GLU A 90 7.38 -4.03 1.87
CA GLU A 90 8.00 -4.42 0.61
C GLU A 90 9.07 -3.39 0.23
N ALA A 91 10.32 -3.84 0.07
CA ALA A 91 11.39 -2.95 -0.37
C ALA A 91 11.41 -2.89 -1.90
N MET A 92 10.65 -1.99 -2.51
CA MET A 92 10.56 -1.83 -3.98
C MET A 92 11.75 -1.08 -4.59
N SER A 93 12.37 -0.17 -3.84
CA SER A 93 13.56 0.58 -4.25
C SER A 93 14.78 0.26 -3.39
N LYS A 94 15.96 0.60 -3.90
CA LYS A 94 17.25 0.35 -3.26
C LYS A 94 17.37 1.07 -1.92
N ASP A 95 16.78 2.27 -1.83
CA ASP A 95 16.76 3.07 -0.60
C ASP A 95 15.91 2.43 0.51
N GLN A 96 15.02 1.50 0.17
CA GLN A 96 14.21 0.76 1.13
C GLN A 96 14.93 -0.46 1.72
N LEU A 97 15.96 -0.99 1.07
CA LEU A 97 16.66 -2.20 1.51
C LEU A 97 17.22 -2.09 2.95
N PRO A 98 17.83 -0.97 3.38
CA PRO A 98 18.32 -0.84 4.76
C PRO A 98 17.22 -0.91 5.83
N TYR A 99 15.96 -0.62 5.47
CA TYR A 99 14.86 -0.72 6.42
C TYR A 99 14.46 -2.17 6.71
N LEU A 100 14.77 -3.13 5.83
CA LEU A 100 14.54 -4.54 6.12
C LEU A 100 15.30 -4.99 7.37
N ASP A 101 16.59 -4.64 7.46
CA ASP A 101 17.42 -4.99 8.63
C ASP A 101 16.95 -4.25 9.89
N SER A 102 16.58 -2.97 9.75
CA SER A 102 16.04 -2.17 10.85
C SER A 102 14.73 -2.76 11.39
N LEU A 103 13.84 -3.21 10.51
CA LEU A 103 12.57 -3.85 10.87
C LEU A 103 12.77 -5.25 11.46
N LYS A 104 13.74 -6.03 10.97
CA LYS A 104 14.11 -7.33 11.58
C LYS A 104 14.61 -7.13 13.01
N GLN A 105 15.44 -6.11 13.23
CA GLN A 105 15.92 -5.77 14.58
C GLN A 105 14.78 -5.29 15.48
N PHE A 106 13.91 -4.42 14.99
CA PHE A 106 12.69 -4.01 15.70
C PHE A 106 11.82 -5.21 16.10
N ALA A 107 11.54 -6.10 15.15
CA ALA A 107 10.75 -7.30 15.42
C ALA A 107 11.39 -8.19 16.49
N LYS A 108 12.71 -8.34 16.46
CA LYS A 108 13.47 -9.08 17.49
C LYS A 108 13.35 -8.44 18.87
N GLU A 109 13.53 -7.12 18.98
CA GLU A 109 13.44 -6.39 20.25
C GLU A 109 12.05 -6.50 20.90
N HIS A 110 11.01 -6.54 20.06
CA HIS A 110 9.63 -6.65 20.48
C HIS A 110 9.07 -8.09 20.49
N ASN A 111 9.89 -9.10 20.18
CA ASN A 111 9.51 -10.52 20.08
C ASN A 111 8.36 -10.79 19.09
N TYR A 112 8.30 -10.04 17.98
CA TYR A 112 7.36 -10.31 16.90
C TYR A 112 7.93 -11.37 15.96
N PRO A 113 7.20 -12.46 15.67
CA PRO A 113 7.60 -13.40 14.64
C PRO A 113 7.66 -12.71 13.27
N ILE A 114 8.65 -13.08 12.46
CA ILE A 114 8.81 -12.56 11.10
C ILE A 114 8.66 -13.67 10.06
N ILE A 115 8.16 -13.31 8.89
CA ILE A 115 8.21 -14.13 7.67
C ILE A 115 8.84 -13.30 6.57
N GLU A 116 9.82 -13.88 5.88
CA GLU A 116 10.39 -13.31 4.67
C GLU A 116 9.72 -13.98 3.46
N THR A 117 9.22 -13.16 2.53
CA THR A 117 8.49 -13.61 1.35
C THR A 117 8.67 -12.60 0.21
N THR A 118 7.88 -12.71 -0.85
CA THR A 118 7.82 -11.75 -1.97
C THR A 118 6.39 -11.70 -2.51
N TYR A 119 5.96 -10.57 -3.08
CA TYR A 119 4.70 -10.49 -3.84
C TYR A 119 4.87 -10.71 -5.35
N ASN A 120 6.06 -11.14 -5.77
CA ASN A 120 6.46 -11.29 -7.17
C ASN A 120 6.53 -9.97 -7.96
N ASN A 121 6.59 -8.83 -7.28
CA ASN A 121 6.84 -7.53 -7.90
C ASN A 121 8.30 -7.42 -8.30
N THR A 122 8.57 -6.82 -9.47
CA THR A 122 9.94 -6.52 -9.90
C THR A 122 10.42 -5.24 -9.24
N PRO A 123 11.61 -5.23 -8.60
CA PRO A 123 12.16 -4.01 -8.02
C PRO A 123 12.38 -2.90 -9.05
N ILE A 124 12.37 -1.66 -8.59
CA ILE A 124 12.43 -0.47 -9.44
C ILE A 124 13.86 -0.20 -9.93
N ASP A 125 14.84 -0.27 -9.04
CA ASP A 125 16.20 0.26 -9.26
C ASP A 125 17.32 -0.63 -8.68
N TYR A 126 17.04 -1.91 -8.45
CA TYR A 126 18.03 -2.93 -8.12
C TYR A 126 17.68 -4.29 -8.76
N ASP A 127 18.68 -5.11 -9.09
CA ASP A 127 18.49 -6.31 -9.93
C ASP A 127 19.12 -7.59 -9.37
N HIS A 128 19.69 -7.52 -8.16
CA HIS A 128 20.35 -8.66 -7.50
C HIS A 128 19.36 -9.76 -7.04
N VAL A 129 18.05 -9.50 -7.10
CA VAL A 129 16.97 -10.47 -6.86
C VAL A 129 15.90 -10.34 -7.95
N LYS A 130 15.18 -11.45 -8.21
CA LYS A 130 14.11 -11.47 -9.21
C LYS A 130 12.86 -10.69 -8.77
N TYR A 131 12.54 -10.72 -7.48
CA TYR A 131 11.36 -10.11 -6.91
C TYR A 131 11.72 -9.30 -5.67
N ALA A 132 10.98 -8.22 -5.42
CA ALA A 132 11.15 -7.39 -4.24
C ALA A 132 10.90 -8.22 -2.97
N PRO A 133 11.79 -8.13 -1.97
CA PRO A 133 11.62 -8.82 -0.72
C PRO A 133 10.52 -8.13 0.11
N VAL A 134 9.70 -8.95 0.74
CA VAL A 134 8.67 -8.54 1.69
C VAL A 134 9.04 -9.10 3.05
N LEU A 135 9.07 -8.23 4.06
CA LEU A 135 9.17 -8.63 5.45
C LEU A 135 7.79 -8.48 6.10
N SER A 136 7.27 -9.59 6.62
CA SER A 136 5.99 -9.64 7.33
C SER A 136 6.22 -9.78 8.83
N LEU A 137 5.87 -8.77 9.61
CA LEU A 137 5.87 -8.78 11.07
C LEU A 137 4.53 -9.36 11.54
N LYS A 138 4.52 -10.62 11.96
CA LYS A 138 3.32 -11.36 12.40
C LYS A 138 2.92 -11.01 13.84
N VAL A 139 2.62 -9.72 14.07
CA VAL A 139 2.15 -9.21 15.36
C VAL A 139 0.85 -9.91 15.81
N ASN A 140 -0.05 -10.21 14.86
CA ASN A 140 -1.29 -10.97 15.07
C ASN A 140 -2.17 -10.39 16.19
N THR A 141 -2.52 -9.11 16.05
CA THR A 141 -3.20 -8.36 17.11
C THR A 141 -4.43 -7.60 16.61
N ASP A 142 -5.14 -6.94 17.51
CA ASP A 142 -6.30 -6.09 17.18
C ASP A 142 -5.89 -4.71 16.63
N ILE A 143 -6.89 -3.89 16.29
CA ILE A 143 -6.70 -2.58 15.66
C ILE A 143 -5.91 -1.62 16.56
N ASP A 144 -6.24 -1.54 17.85
CA ASP A 144 -5.61 -0.56 18.73
C ASP A 144 -4.12 -0.88 18.90
N ASN A 145 -3.79 -2.17 19.06
CA ASN A 145 -2.41 -2.61 19.20
C ASN A 145 -1.63 -2.54 17.88
N ILE A 146 -2.22 -2.87 16.73
CA ILE A 146 -1.48 -2.80 15.46
C ILE A 146 -1.21 -1.34 15.06
N VAL A 147 -2.13 -0.42 15.36
CA VAL A 147 -1.92 1.01 15.17
C VAL A 147 -0.78 1.51 16.04
N HIS A 148 -0.71 1.05 17.30
CA HIS A 148 0.41 1.37 18.17
C HIS A 148 1.74 0.88 17.60
N VAL A 149 1.81 -0.36 17.09
CA VAL A 149 3.02 -0.91 16.47
C VAL A 149 3.39 -0.14 15.20
N GLY A 150 2.43 0.14 14.32
CA GLY A 150 2.66 0.95 13.12
C GLY A 150 3.21 2.33 13.48
N LYS A 151 2.62 3.01 14.46
CA LYS A 151 3.12 4.29 14.97
C LYS A 151 4.57 4.20 15.48
N LEU A 152 4.91 3.15 16.23
CA LEU A 152 6.27 2.96 16.70
C LEU A 152 7.27 2.75 15.57
N ILE A 153 6.91 1.97 14.54
CA ILE A 153 7.74 1.77 13.35
C ILE A 153 7.97 3.11 12.64
N GLU A 154 6.89 3.85 12.36
CA GLU A 154 6.97 5.16 11.71
C GLU A 154 7.90 6.12 12.44
N GLN A 155 7.81 6.18 13.77
CA GLN A 155 8.63 7.08 14.58
C GLN A 155 10.08 6.62 14.73
N THR A 156 10.30 5.33 14.97
CA THR A 156 11.62 4.82 15.36
C THR A 156 12.47 4.42 14.17
N ILE A 157 11.87 3.88 13.11
CA ILE A 157 12.56 3.41 11.91
C ILE A 157 12.56 4.50 10.84
N PHE A 158 11.38 5.01 10.48
CA PHE A 158 11.23 5.99 9.39
C PHE A 158 11.40 7.44 9.83
N LYS A 159 11.51 7.71 11.13
CA LYS A 159 11.72 9.04 11.72
C LYS A 159 10.59 10.03 11.45
N ASN A 160 9.39 9.51 11.20
CA ASN A 160 8.16 10.29 11.12
C ASN A 160 7.68 10.72 12.51
N ASN A 161 6.73 11.65 12.56
CA ASN A 161 6.14 12.17 13.79
C ASN A 161 4.60 12.25 13.72
N ASP A 162 3.96 12.70 14.81
CA ASP A 162 2.49 12.74 14.95
C ASP A 162 1.78 13.71 13.98
N GLN A 163 2.52 14.63 13.36
CA GLN A 163 2.00 15.58 12.35
C GLN A 163 2.23 15.08 10.92
N THR A 164 2.88 13.94 10.74
CA THR A 164 3.11 13.35 9.42
C THR A 164 1.78 13.02 8.77
N ILE A 165 1.63 13.45 7.52
CA ILE A 165 0.49 13.15 6.67
C ILE A 165 0.87 11.93 5.85
N TYR A 166 0.03 10.92 5.89
CA TYR A 166 0.19 9.69 5.14
C TYR A 166 -0.90 9.60 4.07
N ASP A 167 -0.51 9.22 2.87
CA ASP A 167 -1.43 8.72 1.86
C ASP A 167 -1.87 7.30 2.25
N ILE A 168 -3.17 7.04 2.12
CA ILE A 168 -3.72 5.69 2.16
C ILE A 168 -3.47 5.02 0.82
N VAL A 169 -2.74 3.92 0.84
CA VAL A 169 -2.39 3.14 -0.36
C VAL A 169 -3.03 1.73 -0.29
N PRO A 170 -3.47 1.18 -1.43
CA PRO A 170 -3.80 -0.23 -1.54
C PRO A 170 -2.54 -1.09 -1.71
#